data_AF-A0A420WQN7-F1
#
_entry.id   AF-A0A420WQN7-F1
#
_cell.length_a   1.000
_cell.length_b   1.000
_cell.length_c   1.000
_cell.angle_alpha   90.00
_cell.angle_beta   90.00
_cell.angle_gamma   90.00
#
_symmetry.space_group_name_H-M   'P 1'
#
loop_
_entity.id
_entity.type
_entity.pdbx_description
1 polymer ?
#
loop_
_entity_poly.entity_id
_entity_poly.type
_entity_poly.pdbx_seq_one_letter_code
_entity_poly.pdbx_strand_id
1 'polypeptide(L)'
;MALTPEDVKDLHYSIHRMNSVAAVFRMRADNAMNDKFSTLADLIDLYVSLCQRSVGQGRDFVKDGLAITEEERVEANTLFERVFEGSPPAAPAAPAAAPAGKEHK
;
A
#
# COMPACT_ATOMS: atom_id res chain seq x y z
N MET A 1 26.17 -4.50 -12.64
CA MET A 1 26.73 -3.28 -13.28
C MET A 1 26.40 -2.13 -12.35
N ALA A 2 27.33 -1.22 -12.06
CA ALA A 2 27.02 -0.09 -11.17
C ALA A 2 26.05 0.87 -11.87
N LEU A 3 25.05 1.38 -11.15
CA LEU A 3 24.11 2.38 -11.65
C LEU A 3 24.85 3.67 -12.01
N THR A 4 24.60 4.21 -13.20
CA THR A 4 25.08 5.55 -13.56
C THR A 4 24.19 6.62 -12.91
N PRO A 5 24.65 7.88 -12.80
CA PRO A 5 23.82 8.97 -12.32
C PRO A 5 22.57 9.23 -13.16
N GLU A 6 22.62 8.91 -14.47
CA GLU A 6 21.46 9.01 -15.36
C GLU A 6 20.45 7.89 -15.06
N ASP A 7 20.92 6.65 -14.87
CA ASP A 7 20.04 5.54 -14.47
C ASP A 7 19.32 5.87 -13.15
N VAL A 8 20.03 6.42 -12.16
CA VAL A 8 19.44 6.80 -10.86
C VAL A 8 18.34 7.86 -11.04
N LYS A 9 18.56 8.86 -11.91
CA LYS A 9 17.55 9.88 -12.21
C LYS A 9 16.30 9.27 -12.85
N ASP A 10 16.46 8.36 -13.81
CA ASP A 10 15.34 7.72 -14.51
C ASP A 10 14.53 6.81 -13.58
N LEU A 11 15.21 6.09 -12.68
CA LEU A 11 14.58 5.28 -11.65
C LEU A 11 13.80 6.15 -10.65
N HIS A 12 14.37 7.28 -10.21
CA HIS A 12 13.66 8.24 -9.37
C HIS A 12 12.45 8.89 -10.06
N TYR A 13 12.59 9.24 -11.34
CA TYR A 13 11.48 9.77 -12.14
C TYR A 13 10.34 8.76 -12.25
N SER A 14 10.67 7.48 -12.42
CA SER A 14 9.69 6.38 -12.44
C SER A 14 8.99 6.23 -11.09
N ILE A 15 9.74 6.30 -9.97
CA ILE A 15 9.18 6.31 -8.62
C ILE A 15 8.22 7.49 -8.41
N HIS A 16 8.58 8.69 -8.86
CA HIS A 16 7.72 9.87 -8.74
C HIS A 16 6.40 9.72 -9.51
N ARG A 17 6.45 9.13 -10.73
CA ARG A 17 5.24 8.84 -11.51
C ARG A 17 4.33 7.86 -10.77
N MET A 18 4.87 6.82 -10.13
CA MET A 18 4.07 5.85 -9.37
C MET A 18 3.40 6.47 -8.15
N ASN A 19 4.07 7.37 -7.42
CA ASN A 19 3.45 8.14 -6.34
C ASN A 19 2.25 8.98 -6.83
N SER A 20 2.35 9.54 -8.03
CA SER A 20 1.25 10.29 -8.64
C SER A 20 0.06 9.38 -8.96
N VAL A 21 0.31 8.15 -9.41
CA VAL A 21 -0.73 7.14 -9.63
C VAL A 21 -1.40 6.77 -8.30
N ALA A 22 -0.65 6.48 -7.25
CA ALA A 22 -1.20 6.18 -5.91
C ALA A 22 -2.12 7.31 -5.42
N ALA A 23 -1.73 8.58 -5.61
CA ALA A 23 -2.56 9.73 -5.24
C ALA A 23 -3.91 9.76 -5.99
N VAL A 24 -3.92 9.42 -7.29
CA VAL A 24 -5.17 9.31 -8.07
C VAL A 24 -6.06 8.19 -7.53
N PHE A 25 -5.49 7.04 -7.18
CA PHE A 25 -6.24 5.93 -6.57
C PHE A 25 -6.88 6.34 -5.24
N ARG A 26 -6.15 7.03 -4.36
CA ARG A 26 -6.72 7.57 -3.11
C ARG A 26 -7.85 8.56 -3.37
N MET A 27 -7.65 9.52 -4.28
CA MET A 27 -8.70 10.47 -4.65
C MET A 27 -9.95 9.77 -5.20
N ARG A 28 -9.78 8.68 -5.95
CA ARG A 28 -10.90 7.87 -6.45
C ARG A 28 -11.58 7.05 -5.36
N ALA A 29 -10.84 6.56 -4.37
CA ALA A 29 -11.39 5.87 -3.21
C ALA A 29 -12.38 6.77 -2.46
N ASP A 30 -11.97 8.02 -2.20
CA ASP A 30 -12.80 9.02 -1.51
C ASP A 30 -14.07 9.35 -2.31
N ASN A 31 -13.92 9.53 -3.63
CA ASN A 31 -15.05 9.91 -4.49
C ASN A 31 -16.03 8.76 -4.79
N ALA A 32 -15.53 7.53 -4.88
CA ALA A 32 -16.33 6.36 -5.24
C ALA A 32 -16.82 5.57 -4.00
N MET A 33 -16.39 5.95 -2.79
CA MET A 33 -16.61 5.20 -1.54
C MET A 33 -16.30 3.71 -1.71
N ASN A 34 -15.18 3.40 -2.37
CA ASN A 34 -14.80 2.03 -2.68
C ASN A 34 -13.37 1.76 -2.18
N ASP A 35 -13.30 0.97 -1.11
CA ASP A 35 -12.07 0.61 -0.40
C ASP A 35 -11.09 -0.22 -1.24
N LYS A 36 -11.52 -0.72 -2.41
CA LYS A 36 -10.59 -1.37 -3.35
C LYS A 36 -9.61 -0.37 -3.94
N PHE A 37 -10.01 0.88 -4.16
CA PHE A 37 -9.11 1.90 -4.68
C PHE A 37 -8.08 2.34 -3.63
N SER A 38 -8.45 2.41 -2.35
CA SER A 38 -7.48 2.67 -1.28
C SER A 38 -6.51 1.50 -1.11
N THR A 39 -7.02 0.27 -1.11
CA THR A 39 -6.16 -0.93 -1.05
C THR A 39 -5.20 -1.03 -2.25
N LEU A 40 -5.64 -0.64 -3.45
CA LEU A 40 -4.75 -0.55 -4.63
C LEU A 40 -3.70 0.55 -4.46
N ALA A 41 -4.04 1.69 -3.83
CA ALA A 41 -3.07 2.72 -3.52
C ALA A 41 -2.00 2.18 -2.55
N ASP A 42 -2.42 1.48 -1.50
CA ASP A 42 -1.52 0.85 -0.52
C ASP A 42 -0.55 -0.14 -1.19
N LEU A 43 -1.04 -0.93 -2.16
CA LEU A 43 -0.21 -1.86 -2.93
C LEU A 43 0.85 -1.12 -3.79
N ILE A 44 0.47 0.03 -4.38
CA ILE A 44 1.40 0.87 -5.13
C ILE A 44 2.43 1.49 -4.19
N ASP A 45 2.04 1.93 -2.99
CA ASP A 45 2.97 2.48 -2.00
C ASP A 45 4.01 1.44 -1.55
N LEU A 46 3.56 0.20 -1.29
CA LEU A 46 4.45 -0.91 -0.98
C LEU A 46 5.47 -1.11 -2.11
N TYR A 47 5.00 -1.17 -3.36
CA TYR A 47 5.88 -1.29 -4.53
C TYR A 47 6.88 -0.13 -4.63
N VAL A 48 6.43 1.11 -4.39
CA VAL A 48 7.29 2.31 -4.40
C VAL A 48 8.35 2.23 -3.31
N SER A 49 8.00 1.79 -2.11
CA SER A 49 8.93 1.62 -0.99
C SER A 49 10.05 0.63 -1.34
N LEU A 50 9.69 -0.51 -1.95
CA LEU A 50 10.65 -1.50 -2.44
C LEU A 50 11.60 -0.91 -3.51
N CYS A 51 11.05 -0.14 -4.46
CA CYS A 51 11.84 0.53 -5.49
C CYS A 51 12.82 1.56 -4.88
N GLN A 52 12.36 2.38 -3.93
CA GLN A 52 13.19 3.36 -3.24
C GLN A 52 14.35 2.68 -2.49
N ARG A 53 14.07 1.57 -1.80
CA ARG A 53 15.11 0.77 -1.14
C ARG A 53 16.11 0.21 -2.15
N SER A 54 15.64 -0.34 -3.26
CA SER A 54 16.51 -0.88 -4.32
C SER A 54 17.46 0.20 -4.85
N VAL A 55 16.95 1.39 -5.17
CA VAL A 55 17.77 2.52 -5.64
C VAL A 55 18.76 2.97 -4.56
N GLY A 56 18.33 3.06 -3.30
CA GLY A 56 19.20 3.38 -2.17
C GLY A 56 20.33 2.36 -1.94
N GLN A 57 20.14 1.11 -2.35
CA GLN A 57 21.14 0.05 -2.35
C GLN A 57 22.00 0.00 -3.63
N GLY A 58 21.77 0.93 -4.57
CA GLY A 58 22.48 0.96 -5.85
C GLY A 58 22.06 -0.13 -6.83
N ARG A 59 20.83 -0.68 -6.69
CA ARG A 59 20.30 -1.76 -7.54
C ARG A 59 19.24 -1.25 -8.50
N ASP A 60 19.32 -1.71 -9.75
CA ASP A 60 18.35 -1.39 -10.79
C ASP A 60 17.12 -2.28 -10.63
N PHE A 61 16.03 -1.77 -10.05
CA PHE A 61 14.82 -2.58 -9.85
C PHE A 61 14.13 -2.98 -11.17
N VAL A 62 14.42 -2.32 -12.29
CA VAL A 62 13.84 -2.65 -13.60
C VAL A 62 14.57 -3.83 -14.22
N LYS A 63 15.90 -3.90 -14.07
CA LYS A 63 16.73 -4.97 -14.63
C LYS A 63 16.87 -6.17 -13.68
N ASP A 64 17.13 -5.90 -12.40
CA ASP A 64 17.46 -6.90 -11.39
C ASP A 64 16.22 -7.41 -10.63
N GLY A 65 15.07 -6.76 -10.82
CA GLY A 65 13.86 -7.00 -10.05
C GLY A 65 13.94 -6.48 -8.62
N LEU A 66 12.88 -6.74 -7.86
CA LEU A 66 12.77 -6.33 -6.46
C LEU A 66 13.13 -7.47 -5.51
N ALA A 67 13.97 -7.16 -4.53
CA ALA A 67 14.18 -8.03 -3.39
C ALA A 67 13.09 -7.76 -2.34
N ILE A 68 12.23 -8.76 -2.15
CA ILE A 68 11.13 -8.76 -1.18
C ILE A 68 11.48 -9.64 0.02
N THR A 69 11.20 -9.14 1.22
CA THR A 69 11.24 -9.95 2.44
C THR A 69 9.97 -10.82 2.53
N GLU A 70 9.98 -11.78 3.45
CA GLU A 70 8.79 -12.59 3.67
C GLU A 70 7.64 -11.78 4.28
N GLU A 71 7.95 -10.80 5.14
CA GLU A 71 6.98 -9.88 5.72
C GLU A 71 6.27 -9.06 4.62
N GLU A 72 7.05 -8.52 3.66
CA GLU A 72 6.53 -7.75 2.52
C GLU A 72 5.72 -8.62 1.56
N ARG A 73 6.13 -9.88 1.38
CA ARG A 73 5.35 -10.85 0.59
C ARG A 73 3.98 -11.09 1.23
N VAL A 74 3.93 -11.29 2.55
CA VAL A 74 2.68 -11.49 3.28
C VAL A 74 1.80 -10.25 3.21
N GLU A 75 2.37 -9.07 3.37
CA GLU A 75 1.66 -7.79 3.22
C GLU A 75 1.09 -7.63 1.81
N ALA A 76 1.89 -7.87 0.77
CA ALA A 76 1.45 -7.81 -0.62
C ALA A 76 0.30 -8.78 -0.88
N ASN A 77 0.41 -10.04 -0.45
CA ASN A 77 -0.65 -11.03 -0.59
C ASN A 77 -1.95 -10.60 0.12
N THR A 78 -1.83 -10.07 1.34
CA THR A 78 -2.98 -9.56 2.09
C THR A 78 -3.67 -8.41 1.35
N LEU A 79 -2.89 -7.49 0.77
CA LEU A 79 -3.42 -6.39 -0.05
C LEU A 79 -4.08 -6.92 -1.33
N PHE A 80 -3.48 -7.91 -2.00
CA PHE A 80 -4.05 -8.57 -3.17
C PHE A 80 -5.40 -9.23 -2.87
N GLU A 81 -5.49 -10.01 -1.79
CA GLU A 81 -6.75 -10.64 -1.36
C GLU A 81 -7.84 -9.59 -1.10
N ARG A 82 -7.51 -8.50 -0.39
CA ARG A 82 -8.46 -7.40 -0.14
C ARG A 82 -8.97 -6.73 -1.42
N VAL A 83 -8.14 -6.60 -2.46
CA VAL A 83 -8.56 -6.05 -3.76
C VAL A 83 -9.50 -7.01 -4.50
N PHE A 84 -9.12 -8.29 -4.60
CA PHE A 84 -9.76 -9.24 -5.51
C PHE A 84 -10.89 -10.05 -4.87
N GLU A 85 -10.71 -10.54 -3.64
CA GLU A 85 -11.69 -11.37 -2.94
C GLU A 85 -12.72 -10.54 -2.15
N GLY A 86 -12.43 -9.25 -1.97
CA GLY A 86 -13.22 -8.33 -1.16
C GLY A 86 -12.85 -8.44 0.31
N SER A 87 -12.92 -7.32 1.03
CA SER A 87 -12.67 -7.33 2.47
C SER A 87 -13.54 -8.39 3.15
N PRO A 88 -12.96 -9.30 3.96
CA PRO A 88 -13.78 -10.16 4.80
C PRO A 88 -14.73 -9.28 5.61
N PRO A 89 -16.01 -9.66 5.77
CA PRO A 89 -16.97 -8.85 6.50
C PRO A 89 -16.37 -8.50 7.85
N ALA A 90 -16.30 -7.21 8.15
CA ALA A 90 -15.82 -6.72 9.44
C ALA A 90 -16.56 -7.51 10.52
N ALA A 91 -15.80 -8.15 11.41
CA ALA A 91 -16.39 -8.90 12.52
C ALA A 91 -17.41 -8.00 13.22
N PRO A 92 -18.61 -8.52 13.55
CA PRO A 92 -19.67 -7.69 14.11
C PRO A 92 -19.12 -6.95 15.33
N ALA A 93 -19.24 -5.62 15.29
CA ALA A 93 -18.82 -4.76 16.38
C ALA A 93 -19.47 -5.29 17.67
N ALA A 94 -18.63 -5.59 18.67
CA ALA A 94 -19.10 -6.05 19.97
C ALA A 94 -20.17 -5.06 20.48
N PRO A 95 -21.31 -5.55 20.98
CA PRO A 95 -22.40 -4.68 21.39
C PRO A 95 -21.90 -3.70 22.44
N ALA A 96 -22.15 -2.41 22.20
CA ALA A 96 -21.82 -1.34 23.13
C ALA A 96 -22.40 -1.65 24.51
N ALA A 97 -21.54 -1.66 25.53
CA ALA A 97 -21.96 -1.86 26.90
C ALA A 97 -23.05 -0.85 27.27
N ALA A 98 -24.19 -1.35 27.75
CA ALA A 98 -25.32 -0.54 28.17
C ALA A 98 -24.91 0.44 29.29
N PRO A 99 -25.39 1.69 29.27
CA PRO A 99 -25.04 2.67 30.29
C PRO A 99 -25.57 2.22 31.66
N ALA A 100 -24.67 2.18 32.66
CA ALA A 100 -25.02 1.90 34.04
C ALA A 100 -26.08 2.87 34.54
N GLY A 101 -27.20 2.34 35.01
CA GLY A 101 -28.30 3.10 35.57
C GLY A 101 -27.85 3.99 36.73
N LYS A 102 -28.30 5.25 36.70
CA LYS A 102 -28.26 6.12 37.88
C LYS A 102 -29.27 5.59 38.90
N GLU A 103 -28.80 4.94 39.95
CA GLU A 103 -29.62 4.75 41.15
C GLU A 103 -29.69 6.08 41.91
N HIS A 104 -30.90 6.65 41.97
CA HIS A 104 -31.25 7.74 42.88
C HIS A 104 -31.84 7.10 44.14
N LYS A 105 -31.25 7.37 45.29
CA LYS A 105 -31.94 7.28 46.58
C LYS A 105 -31.40 8.33 47.54
#